data_AF-A0A978TSQ4-F1
#
_entry.id   AF-A0A978TSQ4-F1
#
_cell.length_a   1.000
_cell.length_b   1.000
_cell.length_c   1.000
_cell.angle_alpha   90.00
_cell.angle_beta   90.00
_cell.angle_gamma   90.00
#
_symmetry.space_group_name_H-M   'P 1'
#
loop_
_entity.id
_entity.type
_entity.pdbx_description
1 polymer ?
#
loop_
_entity_poly.entity_id
_entity_poly.type
_entity_poly.pdbx_seq_one_letter_code
_entity_poly.pdbx_strand_id
1 'polypeptide(L)'
;MSTPPPECLHYQDDLNIPFVHIGNYLERHINVVKKNQKLLMKPWIALGGIVPNLLRAPQAISHSRILENLLHFCQEFKNQKLHVFGIGGTATLHIAALLGIHSVDSSGWRNRAARGLIQLPGTGERVIADLGNWRGRRLSEDEFNQLKNCPCPACRQHGVEGLKASGVVGFSNRATHNLWVLLEEARLIEEHLLARTYKDWYKEHLDNTMYRPLIDRLVETSLSQYAGAIDSRLISLSNCLES
;
A
#
# COMPACT_ATOMS: atom_id res chain seq x y z
N MET A 1 30.24 35.52 13.29
CA MET A 1 29.28 35.15 12.22
C MET A 1 29.64 33.75 11.76
N SER A 2 28.86 32.76 12.18
CA SER A 2 29.06 31.35 11.81
C SER A 2 28.60 31.13 10.37
N THR A 3 29.46 30.54 9.56
CA THR A 3 29.16 30.08 8.20
C THR A 3 27.97 29.10 8.23
N PRO A 4 26.97 29.25 7.35
CA PRO A 4 25.90 28.25 7.22
C PRO A 4 26.50 26.89 6.83
N PRO A 5 25.90 25.76 7.27
CA PRO A 5 26.38 24.44 6.91
C PRO A 5 26.35 24.27 5.38
N PRO A 6 27.26 23.47 4.81
CA PRO A 6 27.38 23.33 3.36
C PRO A 6 26.04 22.92 2.77
N GLU A 7 25.48 23.82 1.96
CA GLU A 7 24.26 23.59 1.20
C GLU A 7 24.43 22.32 0.38
N CYS A 8 23.44 21.44 0.47
CA CYS A 8 23.39 20.13 -0.14
C CYS A 8 23.67 20.19 -1.65
N LEU A 9 24.93 20.00 -2.04
CA LEU A 9 25.41 19.95 -3.43
C LEU A 9 24.95 18.70 -4.19
N HIS A 10 24.25 17.76 -3.54
CA HIS A 10 23.89 16.45 -4.09
C HIS A 10 22.53 16.39 -4.82
N TYR A 11 21.75 17.48 -4.90
CA TYR A 11 20.43 17.45 -5.57
C TYR A 11 20.49 17.57 -7.10
N GLN A 12 21.69 17.60 -7.69
CA GLN A 12 21.86 17.82 -9.12
C GLN A 12 21.57 16.56 -9.95
N ASP A 13 21.74 15.37 -9.37
CA ASP A 13 21.53 14.12 -10.09
C ASP A 13 20.03 13.84 -10.28
N ASP A 14 19.66 13.44 -11.50
CA ASP A 14 18.29 13.06 -11.87
C ASP A 14 17.81 11.76 -11.21
N LEU A 15 18.71 11.05 -10.53
CA LEU A 15 18.43 9.83 -9.79
C LEU A 15 17.86 10.07 -8.39
N ASN A 16 17.95 11.30 -7.86
CA ASN A 16 17.49 11.60 -6.51
C ASN A 16 16.00 11.99 -6.48
N ILE A 17 15.19 11.20 -5.78
CA ILE A 17 13.77 11.44 -5.56
C ILE A 17 13.58 12.20 -4.23
N PRO A 18 12.95 13.39 -4.20
CA PRO A 18 12.62 14.07 -2.96
C PRO A 18 11.73 13.19 -2.08
N PHE A 19 12.05 13.15 -0.78
CA PHE A 19 11.32 12.34 0.20
C PHE A 19 10.71 13.23 1.28
N VAL A 20 9.43 13.00 1.56
CA VAL A 20 8.68 13.67 2.62
C VAL A 20 8.23 12.62 3.63
N HIS A 21 8.32 12.96 4.92
CA HIS A 21 7.78 12.11 5.99
C HIS A 21 6.42 12.67 6.45
N ILE A 22 5.40 11.81 6.48
CA ILE A 22 4.08 12.15 7.03
C ILE A 22 4.14 12.23 8.56
N GLY A 23 3.53 13.24 9.15
CA GLY A 23 3.51 13.41 10.62
C GLY A 23 3.45 14.88 11.01
N ASN A 24 3.89 15.19 12.24
CA ASN A 24 3.79 16.54 12.80
C ASN A 24 4.62 17.60 12.04
N TYR A 25 5.59 17.17 11.22
CA TYR A 25 6.45 18.05 10.43
C TYR A 25 6.12 18.05 8.93
N LEU A 26 4.98 17.50 8.52
CA LEU A 26 4.58 17.40 7.11
C LEU A 26 4.67 18.77 6.40
N GLU A 27 4.05 19.81 6.95
CA GLU A 27 4.08 21.16 6.38
C GLU A 27 5.50 21.69 6.21
N ARG A 28 6.38 21.41 7.18
CA ARG A 28 7.77 21.84 7.09
C ARG A 28 8.47 21.17 5.91
N HIS A 29 8.27 19.87 5.73
CA HIS A 29 8.85 19.13 4.60
C HIS A 29 8.30 19.61 3.25
N ILE A 30 6.98 19.79 3.14
CA ILE A 30 6.33 20.32 1.92
C ILE A 30 6.93 21.68 1.57
N ASN A 31 7.02 22.59 2.54
CA ASN A 31 7.56 23.92 2.32
C ASN A 31 9.04 23.92 1.90
N VAL A 32 9.86 23.01 2.41
CA VAL A 32 11.26 22.86 1.98
C VAL A 32 11.33 22.43 0.51
N VAL A 33 10.53 21.44 0.11
CA VAL A 33 10.50 20.97 -1.29
C VAL A 33 10.01 22.09 -2.22
N LYS A 34 8.91 22.77 -1.87
CA LYS A 34 8.32 23.83 -2.71
C LYS A 34 9.21 25.06 -2.88
N LYS A 35 10.00 25.42 -1.85
CA LYS A 35 10.95 26.53 -1.94
C LYS A 35 12.17 26.22 -2.81
N ASN A 36 12.45 24.95 -3.06
CA ASN A 36 13.57 24.53 -3.89
C ASN A 36 13.08 24.13 -5.29
N GLN A 37 13.26 25.01 -6.27
CA GLN A 37 12.82 24.77 -7.66
C GLN A 37 13.40 23.47 -8.25
N LYS A 38 14.64 23.10 -7.92
CA LYS A 38 15.25 21.86 -8.43
C LYS A 38 14.52 20.62 -7.92
N LEU A 39 14.09 20.61 -6.65
CA LEU A 39 13.32 19.51 -6.07
C LEU A 39 11.89 19.48 -6.61
N LEU A 40 11.25 20.65 -6.75
CA LEU A 40 9.88 20.76 -7.24
C LEU A 40 9.73 20.32 -8.71
N MET A 41 10.78 20.50 -9.52
CA MET A 41 10.81 20.05 -10.92
C MET A 41 11.08 18.55 -11.08
N LYS A 42 11.40 17.80 -10.02
CA LYS A 42 11.62 16.35 -10.15
C LYS A 42 10.30 15.66 -10.51
N PRO A 43 10.32 14.67 -11.43
CA PRO A 43 9.10 14.01 -11.91
C PRO A 43 8.43 13.13 -10.86
N TRP A 44 9.19 12.69 -9.87
CA TRP A 44 8.72 11.84 -8.78
C TRP A 44 8.91 12.55 -7.44
N ILE A 45 8.01 12.26 -6.50
CA ILE A 45 8.19 12.55 -5.08
C ILE A 45 7.74 11.35 -4.27
N ALA A 46 8.46 11.06 -3.19
CA ALA A 46 8.17 9.94 -2.34
C ALA A 46 7.68 10.37 -0.95
N LEU A 47 6.78 9.56 -0.38
CA LEU A 47 6.19 9.79 0.94
C LEU A 47 6.41 8.56 1.83
N GLY A 48 6.98 8.77 3.01
CA GLY A 48 7.17 7.73 4.02
C GLY A 48 6.50 8.06 5.35
N GLY A 49 6.60 7.11 6.29
CA GLY A 49 6.01 7.25 7.63
C GLY A 49 4.52 6.91 7.71
N ILE A 50 3.92 6.43 6.62
CA ILE A 50 2.50 6.06 6.57
C ILE A 50 2.24 4.77 7.37
N VAL A 51 3.14 3.79 7.27
CA VAL A 51 2.98 2.46 7.89
C VAL A 51 2.77 2.54 9.41
N PRO A 52 3.62 3.21 10.23
CA PRO A 52 3.38 3.31 11.68
C PRO A 52 2.04 3.96 12.02
N ASN A 53 1.59 4.91 11.21
CA ASN A 53 0.34 5.63 11.42
C ASN A 53 -0.89 4.78 11.05
N LEU A 54 -0.84 4.04 9.93
CA LEU A 54 -1.89 3.11 9.52
C LEU A 54 -1.95 1.86 10.41
N LEU A 55 -0.81 1.41 10.96
CA LEU A 55 -0.74 0.29 11.91
C LEU A 55 -1.06 0.69 13.35
N ARG A 56 -1.45 1.95 13.60
CA ARG A 56 -1.80 2.46 14.94
C ARG A 56 -0.68 2.25 15.98
N ALA A 57 0.58 2.40 15.56
CA ALA A 57 1.72 2.35 16.48
C ALA A 57 1.58 3.38 17.61
N PRO A 58 2.28 3.22 18.74
CA PRO A 58 2.28 4.25 19.80
C PRO A 58 2.58 5.63 19.19
N GLN A 59 1.76 6.62 19.55
CA GLN A 59 1.77 7.99 18.98
C GLN A 59 1.13 8.17 17.58
N ALA A 60 0.45 7.16 17.04
CA ALA A 60 -0.28 7.31 15.77
C ALA A 60 -1.36 8.40 15.86
N ILE A 61 -1.31 9.34 14.93
CA ILE A 61 -2.34 10.37 14.75
C ILE A 61 -3.68 9.74 14.30
N SER A 62 -4.80 10.45 14.45
CA SER A 62 -6.14 9.91 14.08
C SER A 62 -6.24 9.56 12.59
N HIS A 63 -7.09 8.60 12.22
CA HIS A 63 -7.32 8.25 10.80
C HIS A 63 -7.75 9.46 9.96
N SER A 64 -8.60 10.34 10.50
CA SER A 64 -9.01 11.57 9.82
C SER A 64 -7.82 12.48 9.52
N ARG A 65 -6.92 12.68 10.50
CA ARG A 65 -5.73 13.53 10.30
C ARG A 65 -4.73 12.90 9.33
N ILE A 66 -4.59 11.56 9.32
CA ILE A 66 -3.78 10.87 8.30
C ILE A 66 -4.36 11.11 6.91
N LEU A 67 -5.68 10.94 6.75
CA LEU A 67 -6.35 11.18 5.48
C LEU A 67 -6.18 12.62 5.00
N GLU A 68 -6.42 13.60 5.88
CA GLU A 68 -6.25 15.02 5.57
C GLU A 68 -4.82 15.33 5.14
N ASN A 69 -3.83 14.81 5.87
CA ASN A 69 -2.42 14.94 5.52
C ASN A 69 -2.08 14.29 4.17
N LEU A 70 -2.64 13.13 3.87
CA LEU A 70 -2.44 12.43 2.60
C LEU A 70 -3.06 13.21 1.44
N LEU A 71 -4.30 13.66 1.59
CA LEU A 71 -5.00 14.46 0.59
C LEU A 71 -4.27 15.78 0.34
N HIS A 72 -3.84 16.47 1.39
CA HIS A 72 -3.04 17.69 1.30
C HIS A 72 -1.74 17.45 0.54
N PHE A 73 -0.98 16.42 0.91
CA PHE A 73 0.26 16.05 0.20
C PHE A 73 0.01 15.77 -1.28
N CYS A 74 -1.04 14.99 -1.61
CA CYS A 74 -1.38 14.69 -3.01
C CYS A 74 -1.77 15.94 -3.79
N GLN A 75 -2.44 16.91 -3.16
CA GLN A 75 -2.82 18.18 -3.79
C GLN A 75 -1.60 19.07 -4.04
N GLU A 76 -0.69 19.16 -3.07
CA GLU A 76 0.53 19.96 -3.16
C GLU A 76 1.48 19.47 -4.26
N PHE A 77 1.47 18.15 -4.53
CA PHE A 77 2.33 17.52 -5.53
C PHE A 77 1.56 16.87 -6.69
N LYS A 78 0.39 17.43 -7.05
CA LYS A 78 -0.49 16.90 -8.10
C LYS A 78 0.14 16.79 -9.50
N ASN A 79 1.26 17.46 -9.73
CA ASN A 79 1.98 17.48 -11.00
C ASN A 79 3.16 16.49 -11.02
N GLN A 80 3.45 15.83 -9.90
CA GLN A 80 4.49 14.80 -9.81
C GLN A 80 3.85 13.41 -9.69
N LYS A 81 4.61 12.39 -10.11
CA LYS A 81 4.28 11.00 -9.79
C LYS A 81 4.60 10.74 -8.32
N LEU A 82 3.67 10.09 -7.63
CA LEU A 82 3.76 9.85 -6.20
C LEU A 82 4.18 8.41 -5.93
N HIS A 83 5.25 8.23 -5.16
CA HIS A 83 5.63 6.94 -4.60
C HIS A 83 5.36 6.93 -3.09
N VAL A 84 4.80 5.84 -2.57
CA VAL A 84 4.54 5.69 -1.13
C VAL A 84 5.23 4.47 -0.56
N PHE A 85 6.00 4.71 0.51
CA PHE A 85 6.75 3.65 1.14
C PHE A 85 5.92 2.75 2.06
N GLY A 86 6.08 1.44 1.89
CA GLY A 86 5.66 0.40 2.84
C GLY A 86 4.19 -0.02 2.80
N ILE A 87 3.45 0.29 1.73
CA ILE A 87 2.05 -0.15 1.57
C ILE A 87 2.02 -1.61 1.12
N GLY A 88 1.59 -2.51 2.02
CA GLY A 88 1.71 -3.95 1.83
C GLY A 88 0.53 -4.81 2.24
N GLY A 89 -0.58 -4.20 2.64
CA GLY A 89 -1.85 -4.90 2.88
C GLY A 89 -2.79 -4.73 1.70
N THR A 90 -3.65 -5.72 1.47
CA THR A 90 -4.71 -5.66 0.43
C THR A 90 -5.56 -4.42 0.62
N ALA A 91 -6.13 -4.21 1.81
CA ALA A 91 -6.91 -3.02 2.13
C ALA A 91 -6.14 -1.69 1.99
N THR A 92 -4.82 -1.66 2.25
CA THR A 92 -4.04 -0.43 2.09
C THR A 92 -3.74 -0.10 0.62
N LEU A 93 -3.77 -1.09 -0.29
CA LEU A 93 -3.67 -0.83 -1.73
C LEU A 93 -4.88 -0.06 -2.25
N HIS A 94 -6.08 -0.35 -1.74
CA HIS A 94 -7.29 0.42 -2.07
C HIS A 94 -7.14 1.91 -1.73
N ILE A 95 -6.59 2.22 -0.55
CA ILE A 95 -6.30 3.61 -0.16
C ILE A 95 -5.32 4.25 -1.13
N ALA A 96 -4.23 3.55 -1.47
CA ALA A 96 -3.21 4.07 -2.37
C ALA A 96 -3.79 4.39 -3.76
N ALA A 97 -4.57 3.47 -4.32
CA ALA A 97 -5.21 3.63 -5.62
C ALA A 97 -6.21 4.79 -5.63
N LEU A 98 -7.06 4.90 -4.61
CA LEU A 98 -8.06 5.98 -4.50
C LEU A 98 -7.44 7.36 -4.32
N LEU A 99 -6.23 7.44 -3.76
CA LEU A 99 -5.45 8.68 -3.65
C LEU A 99 -4.69 9.02 -4.93
N GLY A 100 -4.69 8.16 -5.96
CA GLY A 100 -3.92 8.36 -7.18
C GLY A 100 -2.41 8.23 -6.97
N ILE A 101 -1.99 7.37 -6.02
CA ILE A 101 -0.58 7.04 -5.83
C ILE A 101 -0.12 6.16 -7.01
N HIS A 102 1.05 6.48 -7.55
CA HIS A 102 1.53 5.89 -8.80
C HIS A 102 2.42 4.66 -8.56
N SER A 103 3.03 4.56 -7.38
CA SER A 103 3.95 3.48 -7.03
C SER A 103 3.96 3.25 -5.52
N VAL A 104 4.14 2.00 -5.11
CA VAL A 104 4.28 1.58 -3.72
C VAL A 104 5.32 0.46 -3.62
N ASP A 105 6.01 0.36 -2.50
CA ASP A 105 6.83 -0.82 -2.17
C ASP A 105 6.29 -1.55 -0.93
N SER A 106 6.67 -2.83 -0.80
CA SER A 106 6.41 -3.56 0.42
C SER A 106 7.34 -4.73 0.68
N SER A 107 7.83 -4.83 1.92
CA SER A 107 8.38 -6.06 2.49
C SER A 107 7.33 -6.87 3.29
N GLY A 108 6.08 -6.41 3.33
CA GLY A 108 5.01 -6.96 4.17
C GLY A 108 4.67 -8.41 3.85
N TRP A 109 4.56 -8.77 2.57
CA TRP A 109 4.24 -10.12 2.12
C TRP A 109 5.24 -11.17 2.63
N ARG A 110 6.52 -10.83 2.57
CA ARG A 110 7.64 -11.66 3.05
C ARG A 110 7.67 -11.75 4.57
N ASN A 111 7.53 -10.61 5.25
CA ASN A 111 7.51 -10.56 6.72
C ASN A 111 6.33 -11.34 7.31
N ARG A 112 5.17 -11.34 6.65
CA ARG A 112 4.00 -12.14 7.01
C ARG A 112 4.26 -13.63 6.83
N ALA A 113 4.84 -14.02 5.70
CA ALA A 113 5.18 -15.41 5.42
C ALA A 113 6.14 -16.00 6.48
N ALA A 114 7.13 -15.22 6.93
CA ALA A 114 8.05 -15.62 8.00
C ALA A 114 7.35 -15.86 9.34
N ARG A 115 6.20 -15.22 9.59
CA ARG A 115 5.39 -15.34 10.81
C ARG A 115 4.26 -16.36 10.70
N GLY A 116 4.23 -17.16 9.62
CA GLY A 116 3.18 -18.16 9.41
C GLY A 116 1.84 -17.58 8.96
N LEU A 117 1.85 -16.34 8.45
CA LEU A 117 0.66 -15.63 7.99
C LEU A 117 0.53 -15.71 6.47
N ILE A 118 -0.72 -15.82 6.01
CA ILE A 118 -1.10 -15.61 4.62
C ILE A 118 -2.05 -14.43 4.47
N GLN A 119 -2.03 -13.80 3.30
CA GLN A 119 -3.03 -12.82 2.88
C GLN A 119 -4.13 -13.50 2.07
N LEU A 120 -5.36 -13.06 2.27
CA LEU A 120 -6.52 -13.44 1.50
C LEU A 120 -7.07 -12.20 0.77
N PRO A 121 -7.61 -12.37 -0.46
CA PRO A 121 -8.28 -11.29 -1.18
C PRO A 121 -9.39 -10.68 -0.32
N GLY A 122 -9.44 -9.35 -0.24
CA GLY A 122 -10.53 -8.62 0.42
C GLY A 122 -10.64 -8.72 1.96
N THR A 123 -10.08 -9.76 2.58
CA THR A 123 -10.34 -10.15 3.99
C THR A 123 -9.14 -10.00 4.92
N GLY A 124 -7.96 -9.72 4.35
CA GLY A 124 -6.73 -9.47 5.11
C GLY A 124 -5.97 -10.74 5.48
N GLU A 125 -5.47 -10.83 6.71
CA GLU A 125 -4.47 -11.83 7.09
C GLU A 125 -5.03 -12.99 7.90
N ARG A 126 -4.52 -14.19 7.67
CA ARG A 126 -4.84 -15.39 8.45
C ARG A 126 -3.57 -16.13 8.88
N VAL A 127 -3.59 -16.68 10.09
CA VAL A 127 -2.56 -17.60 10.56
C VAL A 127 -2.82 -18.97 9.95
N ILE A 128 -1.86 -19.47 9.17
CA ILE A 128 -1.93 -20.80 8.56
C ILE A 128 -0.90 -21.77 9.14
N ALA A 129 0.22 -21.25 9.66
CA ALA A 129 1.27 -22.05 10.29
C ALA A 129 1.62 -21.46 11.66
N ASP A 130 1.77 -22.34 12.65
CA ASP A 130 2.11 -21.98 14.02
C ASP A 130 3.61 -21.72 14.17
N LEU A 131 4.04 -20.52 13.77
CA LEU A 131 5.43 -20.09 13.85
C LEU A 131 5.63 -19.09 14.99
N GLY A 132 6.17 -19.58 16.10
CA GLY A 132 6.43 -18.77 17.30
C GLY A 132 5.15 -18.36 18.03
N ASN A 133 5.18 -17.19 18.67
CA ASN A 133 4.09 -16.72 19.55
C ASN A 133 3.11 -15.76 18.85
N TRP A 134 3.11 -15.70 17.52
CA TRP A 134 2.24 -14.78 16.78
C TRP A 134 0.79 -15.23 16.86
N ARG A 135 -0.08 -14.33 17.33
CA ARG A 135 -1.52 -14.55 17.43
C ARG A 135 -2.22 -13.83 16.29
N GLY A 136 -3.23 -14.47 15.71
CA GLY A 136 -4.06 -13.91 14.65
C GLY A 136 -5.25 -14.79 14.35
N ARG A 137 -6.14 -14.31 13.48
CA ARG A 137 -7.34 -15.05 13.08
C ARG A 137 -6.95 -16.27 12.25
N ARG A 138 -7.50 -17.44 12.58
CA ARG A 138 -7.39 -18.65 11.75
C ARG A 138 -8.37 -18.58 10.59
N LEU A 139 -8.08 -19.37 9.56
CA LEU A 139 -9.00 -19.56 8.44
C LEU A 139 -10.36 -20.06 8.97
N SER A 140 -11.45 -19.45 8.51
CA SER A 140 -12.77 -20.08 8.57
C SER A 140 -12.85 -21.24 7.57
N GLU A 141 -13.91 -22.04 7.66
CA GLU A 141 -14.17 -23.12 6.71
C GLU A 141 -14.34 -22.59 5.28
N ASP A 142 -15.07 -21.49 5.11
CA ASP A 142 -15.26 -20.83 3.80
C ASP A 142 -13.94 -20.32 3.23
N GLU A 143 -13.12 -19.64 4.04
CA GLU A 143 -11.81 -19.15 3.62
C GLU A 143 -10.86 -20.30 3.25
N PHE A 144 -10.94 -21.42 3.98
CA PHE A 144 -10.18 -22.61 3.66
C PHE A 144 -10.59 -23.21 2.31
N ASN A 145 -11.90 -23.24 2.01
CA ASN A 145 -12.42 -23.71 0.72
C ASN A 145 -12.04 -22.76 -0.42
N GLN A 146 -12.05 -21.45 -0.20
CA GLN A 146 -11.54 -20.47 -1.17
C GLN A 146 -10.05 -20.70 -1.44
N LEU A 147 -9.25 -20.91 -0.38
CA LEU A 147 -7.81 -21.11 -0.49
C LEU A 147 -7.45 -22.40 -1.26
N LYS A 148 -8.24 -23.47 -1.15
CA LYS A 148 -8.05 -24.69 -1.95
C LYS A 148 -8.11 -24.43 -3.45
N ASN A 149 -8.91 -23.45 -3.86
CA ASN A 149 -9.08 -23.07 -5.26
C ASN A 149 -8.17 -21.92 -5.67
N CYS A 150 -7.21 -21.53 -4.83
CA CYS A 150 -6.30 -20.43 -5.12
C CYS A 150 -5.40 -20.77 -6.33
N PRO A 151 -5.38 -19.92 -7.38
CA PRO A 151 -4.62 -20.18 -8.58
C PRO A 151 -3.15 -19.72 -8.48
N CYS A 152 -2.66 -19.28 -7.32
CA CYS A 152 -1.27 -18.87 -7.20
C CYS A 152 -0.31 -20.07 -7.44
N PRO A 153 0.93 -19.84 -7.91
CA PRO A 153 1.87 -20.93 -8.20
C PRO A 153 2.10 -21.87 -7.00
N ALA A 154 2.23 -21.31 -5.79
CA ALA A 154 2.45 -22.09 -4.57
C ALA A 154 1.26 -23.01 -4.24
N CYS A 155 0.03 -22.49 -4.30
CA CYS A 155 -1.18 -23.27 -4.04
C CYS A 155 -1.42 -24.32 -5.11
N ARG A 156 -1.18 -24.02 -6.39
CA ARG A 156 -1.29 -25.01 -7.46
C ARG A 156 -0.31 -26.17 -7.33
N GLN A 157 0.93 -25.89 -6.92
CA GLN A 157 1.98 -26.91 -6.84
C GLN A 157 1.95 -27.70 -5.53
N HIS A 158 1.62 -27.06 -4.41
CA HIS A 158 1.78 -27.65 -3.08
C HIS A 158 0.50 -27.66 -2.24
N GLY A 159 -0.59 -27.08 -2.75
CA GLY A 159 -1.85 -26.97 -2.04
C GLY A 159 -1.73 -26.21 -0.71
N VAL A 160 -2.77 -26.34 0.11
CA VAL A 160 -2.82 -25.70 1.43
C VAL A 160 -1.76 -26.27 2.39
N GLU A 161 -1.41 -27.55 2.23
CA GLU A 161 -0.38 -28.20 3.05
C GLU A 161 1.02 -27.59 2.81
N GLY A 162 1.31 -27.18 1.57
CA GLY A 162 2.51 -26.42 1.25
C GLY A 162 2.63 -25.10 2.02
N LEU A 163 1.51 -24.42 2.28
CA LEU A 163 1.48 -23.18 3.07
C LEU A 163 1.61 -23.43 4.57
N LYS A 164 1.12 -24.57 5.06
CA LYS A 164 1.25 -25.01 6.45
C LYS A 164 2.65 -25.52 6.80
N ALA A 165 3.44 -25.91 5.80
CA ALA A 165 4.77 -26.45 6.00
C ALA A 165 5.68 -25.51 6.81
N SER A 166 6.66 -26.11 7.48
CA SER A 166 7.68 -25.41 8.25
C SER A 166 8.92 -25.09 7.41
N GLY A 167 9.81 -24.27 7.98
CA GLY A 167 11.11 -23.97 7.39
C GLY A 167 11.02 -23.21 6.07
N VAL A 168 12.08 -23.35 5.25
CA VAL A 168 12.25 -22.60 4.00
C VAL A 168 11.14 -22.92 3.00
N VAL A 169 10.70 -24.18 2.91
CA VAL A 169 9.64 -24.58 1.96
C VAL A 169 8.33 -23.85 2.25
N GLY A 170 7.85 -23.92 3.49
CA GLY A 170 6.61 -23.23 3.84
C GLY A 170 6.73 -21.71 3.78
N PHE A 171 7.90 -21.16 4.15
CA PHE A 171 8.16 -19.74 3.99
C PHE A 171 8.02 -19.31 2.53
N SER A 172 8.69 -19.99 1.60
CA SER A 172 8.64 -19.67 0.17
C SER A 172 7.21 -19.78 -0.36
N ASN A 173 6.48 -20.85 -0.01
CA ASN A 173 5.09 -21.02 -0.44
C ASN A 173 4.19 -19.88 0.05
N ARG A 174 4.27 -19.52 1.34
CA ARG A 174 3.50 -18.39 1.89
C ARG A 174 3.91 -17.06 1.28
N ALA A 175 5.20 -16.84 1.03
CA ALA A 175 5.72 -15.60 0.46
C ALA A 175 5.23 -15.43 -0.98
N THR A 176 5.34 -16.48 -1.80
CA THR A 176 4.80 -16.52 -3.16
C THR A 176 3.29 -16.30 -3.18
N HIS A 177 2.54 -16.97 -2.30
CA HIS A 177 1.09 -16.77 -2.18
C HIS A 177 0.75 -15.32 -1.81
N ASN A 178 1.39 -14.76 -0.80
CA ASN A 178 1.12 -13.40 -0.34
C ASN A 178 1.41 -12.34 -1.40
N LEU A 179 2.54 -12.48 -2.10
CA LEU A 179 2.89 -11.59 -3.20
C LEU A 179 1.87 -11.70 -4.33
N TRP A 180 1.49 -12.92 -4.72
CA TRP A 180 0.49 -13.15 -5.75
C TRP A 180 -0.86 -12.51 -5.39
N VAL A 181 -1.33 -12.68 -4.15
CA VAL A 181 -2.58 -12.05 -3.68
C VAL A 181 -2.49 -10.53 -3.72
N LEU A 182 -1.36 -9.93 -3.34
CA LEU A 182 -1.19 -8.47 -3.41
C LEU A 182 -1.21 -7.95 -4.85
N LEU A 183 -0.52 -8.63 -5.77
CA LEU A 183 -0.49 -8.28 -7.19
C LEU A 183 -1.89 -8.41 -7.81
N GLU A 184 -2.60 -9.48 -7.48
CA GLU A 184 -3.96 -9.71 -7.96
C GLU A 184 -4.94 -8.68 -7.41
N GLU A 185 -4.82 -8.31 -6.13
CA GLU A 185 -5.63 -7.26 -5.54
C GLU A 185 -5.39 -5.91 -6.25
N ALA A 186 -4.13 -5.56 -6.51
CA ALA A 186 -3.77 -4.35 -7.23
C ALA A 186 -4.38 -4.33 -8.65
N ARG A 187 -4.32 -5.45 -9.36
CA ARG A 187 -4.92 -5.63 -10.70
C ARG A 187 -6.43 -5.44 -10.65
N LEU A 188 -7.12 -6.10 -9.72
CA LEU A 188 -8.58 -5.99 -9.57
C LEU A 188 -9.01 -4.55 -9.25
N ILE A 189 -8.30 -3.87 -8.35
CA ILE A 189 -8.56 -2.47 -8.03
C ILE A 189 -8.49 -1.60 -9.29
N GLU A 190 -7.44 -1.75 -10.10
CA GLU A 190 -7.25 -1.01 -11.34
C GLU A 190 -8.38 -1.28 -12.34
N GLU A 191 -8.73 -2.55 -12.56
CA GLU A 191 -9.83 -2.94 -13.45
C GLU A 191 -11.16 -2.33 -13.06
N HIS A 192 -11.49 -2.38 -11.77
CA HIS A 192 -12.74 -1.82 -11.27
C HIS A 192 -12.76 -0.28 -11.27
N LEU A 193 -11.61 0.38 -11.12
CA LEU A 193 -11.49 1.83 -11.29
C LEU A 193 -11.69 2.24 -12.77
N LEU A 194 -11.04 1.53 -13.70
CA LEU A 194 -11.19 1.75 -15.14
C LEU A 194 -12.63 1.51 -15.62
N ALA A 195 -13.23 0.40 -15.17
CA ALA A 195 -14.61 0.03 -15.48
C ALA A 195 -15.65 0.90 -14.75
N ARG A 196 -15.23 1.80 -13.85
CA ARG A 196 -16.11 2.64 -13.00
C ARG A 196 -17.08 1.84 -12.13
N THR A 197 -16.74 0.58 -11.82
CA THR A 197 -17.55 -0.31 -10.95
C THR A 197 -16.98 -0.41 -9.53
N TYR A 198 -15.83 0.22 -9.26
CA TYR A 198 -15.16 0.16 -7.97
C TYR A 198 -16.09 0.47 -6.79
N LYS A 199 -16.91 1.52 -6.88
CA LYS A 199 -17.81 2.01 -5.80
C LYS A 199 -18.71 0.93 -5.22
N ASP A 200 -19.13 -0.02 -6.04
CA ASP A 200 -20.03 -1.09 -5.60
C ASP A 200 -19.21 -2.34 -5.28
N TRP A 201 -18.24 -2.67 -6.14
CA TRP A 201 -17.36 -3.83 -5.95
C TRP A 201 -16.61 -3.83 -4.61
N TYR A 202 -15.98 -2.72 -4.22
CA TYR A 202 -15.14 -2.70 -3.01
C TYR A 202 -15.95 -3.02 -1.75
N LYS A 203 -17.27 -2.77 -1.76
CA LYS A 203 -18.14 -2.98 -0.61
C LYS A 203 -18.36 -4.45 -0.32
N GLU A 204 -18.50 -5.24 -1.38
CA GLU A 204 -18.69 -6.68 -1.37
C GLU A 204 -17.35 -7.41 -1.21
N HIS A 205 -16.29 -6.86 -1.83
CA HIS A 205 -14.95 -7.44 -1.82
C HIS A 205 -14.25 -7.27 -0.47
N LEU A 206 -14.27 -6.08 0.13
CA LEU A 206 -13.58 -5.81 1.40
C LEU A 206 -14.43 -6.19 2.61
N ASP A 207 -14.02 -7.25 3.30
CA ASP A 207 -14.63 -7.71 4.55
C ASP A 207 -13.85 -7.26 5.78
N ASN A 208 -14.57 -6.70 6.75
CA ASN A 208 -14.14 -6.41 8.13
C ASN A 208 -12.72 -5.81 8.26
N THR A 209 -12.38 -4.86 7.40
CA THR A 209 -11.12 -4.12 7.48
C THR A 209 -11.27 -2.87 8.33
N MET A 210 -10.32 -2.64 9.24
CA MET A 210 -10.23 -1.40 10.04
C MET A 210 -10.10 -0.13 9.19
N TYR A 211 -9.72 -0.29 7.91
CA TYR A 211 -9.58 0.78 6.94
C TYR A 211 -10.87 1.09 6.19
N ARG A 212 -11.96 0.34 6.39
CA ARG A 212 -13.22 0.52 5.66
C ARG A 212 -13.76 1.95 5.75
N PRO A 213 -13.84 2.60 6.93
CA PRO A 213 -14.33 3.98 7.02
C PRO A 213 -13.45 4.99 6.27
N LEU A 214 -12.15 4.71 6.17
CA LEU A 214 -11.20 5.55 5.41
C LEU A 214 -11.43 5.40 3.90
N ILE A 215 -11.65 4.17 3.45
CA ILE A 215 -11.94 3.85 2.05
C ILE A 215 -13.29 4.44 1.63
N ASP A 216 -14.33 4.31 2.46
CA ASP A 216 -15.65 4.88 2.18
C ASP A 216 -15.58 6.40 1.93
N ARG A 217 -14.89 7.13 2.82
CA ARG A 217 -14.66 8.58 2.65
C ARG A 217 -13.89 8.92 1.37
N LEU A 218 -12.88 8.11 1.04
CA LEU A 218 -12.07 8.30 -0.17
C LEU A 218 -12.89 8.06 -1.43
N VAL A 219 -13.79 7.07 -1.43
CA VAL A 219 -14.70 6.81 -2.54
C VAL A 219 -15.66 7.99 -2.74
N GLU A 220 -16.24 8.53 -1.67
CA GLU A 220 -17.11 9.72 -1.74
C GLU A 220 -16.37 10.96 -2.27
N THR A 221 -15.12 11.15 -1.85
CA THR A 221 -14.29 12.31 -2.25
C THR A 221 -13.75 12.16 -3.68
N SER A 222 -13.31 10.95 -4.07
CA SER A 222 -12.74 10.71 -5.39
C SER A 222 -13.79 10.79 -6.50
N LEU A 223 -15.01 10.33 -6.24
CA LEU A 223 -16.12 10.44 -7.20
C LEU A 223 -16.58 11.89 -7.43
N SER A 224 -16.35 12.79 -6.47
CA SER A 224 -16.67 14.22 -6.60
C SER A 224 -15.53 15.03 -7.24
N GLN A 225 -14.26 14.62 -7.09
CA GLN A 225 -13.10 15.33 -7.67
C GLN A 225 -12.63 14.81 -9.04
N TYR A 226 -12.96 13.58 -9.45
CA TYR A 226 -12.35 12.92 -10.63
C TYR A 226 -13.31 12.58 -11.78
N ALA A 227 -14.44 13.28 -11.91
CA ALA A 227 -15.41 13.11 -13.00
C ALA A 227 -14.85 13.29 -14.44
N GLY A 228 -13.56 13.57 -14.63
CA GLY A 228 -12.93 13.66 -15.95
C GLY A 228 -11.43 13.34 -16.05
N ALA A 229 -10.79 12.72 -15.04
CA ALA A 229 -9.31 12.60 -15.01
C ALA A 229 -8.74 11.23 -14.63
N ILE A 230 -9.57 10.17 -14.56
CA ILE A 230 -9.08 8.80 -14.28
C ILE A 230 -8.28 8.24 -15.47
N ASP A 231 -8.54 8.74 -16.68
CA ASP A 231 -8.06 8.15 -17.94
C ASP A 231 -6.54 8.28 -18.20
N SER A 232 -5.84 9.19 -17.51
CA SER A 232 -4.41 9.45 -17.79
C SER A 232 -3.46 9.24 -16.60
N ARG A 233 -3.96 8.75 -15.45
CA ARG A 233 -3.18 8.65 -14.18
C ARG A 233 -2.97 7.23 -13.67
N LEU A 234 -3.64 6.24 -14.25
CA LEU A 234 -3.47 4.85 -13.86
C LEU A 234 -2.19 4.33 -14.51
N ILE A 235 -1.10 4.34 -13.74
CA ILE A 235 0.03 3.46 -13.96
C ILE A 235 -0.28 2.19 -13.17
N SER A 236 -0.20 1.04 -13.84
CA SER A 236 -0.43 -0.28 -13.24
C SER A 236 0.35 -0.43 -11.94
N LEU A 237 -0.38 -0.49 -10.81
CA LEU A 237 0.19 -0.76 -9.49
C LEU A 237 0.86 -2.14 -9.44
N SER A 238 0.43 -3.07 -10.31
CA SER A 238 1.03 -4.41 -10.41
C SER A 238 2.48 -4.38 -10.92
N ASN A 239 2.86 -3.40 -11.76
CA ASN A 239 4.24 -3.24 -12.23
C ASN A 239 5.20 -2.66 -11.16
N CYS A 240 4.69 -2.14 -10.04
CA CYS A 240 5.51 -1.49 -9.00
C CYS A 240 5.85 -2.39 -7.81
N LEU A 241 5.10 -3.47 -7.58
CA LEU A 241 5.36 -4.40 -6.47
C LEU A 241 6.52 -5.38 -6.76
N GLU A 242 7.07 -5.35 -7.98
CA GLU A 242 8.16 -6.22 -8.45
C GLU A 242 9.56 -5.57 -8.35
N SER A 243 9.67 -4.28 -8.04
CA SER A 243 10.92 -3.52 -7.89
C SER A 243 11.38 -3.40 -6.44
#